data_AF-A0A2N3E5T6-F1
#
_entry.id   AF-A0A2N3E5T6-F1
#
_cell.length_a   1.000
_cell.length_b   1.000
_cell.length_c   1.000
_cell.angle_alpha   90.00
_cell.angle_beta   90.00
_cell.angle_gamma   90.00
#
_symmetry.space_group_name_H-M   'P 1'
#
loop_
_entity.id
_entity.type
_entity.pdbx_description
1 polymer ?
#
loop_
_entity_poly.entity_id
_entity_poly.type
_entity_poly.pdbx_seq_one_letter_code
_entity_poly.pdbx_strand_id
1 'polypeptide(L)'
;MAFILTSLRNTVIAGFVLAVVLLLMYLNVRGWDGAALGHNFWAFIFRWLHVISGVMWIGLLWYFNFVQIPNMGKIPDAQKPAIGKVIAPAALWWFRWGAMATIVTGLIVAWMNYYILEALTLGAIEGFADPKNIAIGIGMWLGIIMWFNVWFVIWPNQ
;
A
#
# COMPACT_ATOMS: atom_id res chain seq x y z
N MET A 1 -3.97 21.96 20.17
CA MET A 1 -3.25 21.29 19.07
C MET A 1 -2.10 20.40 19.57
N ALA A 2 -1.34 20.82 20.60
CA ALA A 2 -0.20 20.05 21.11
C ALA A 2 -0.53 18.63 21.65
N PHE A 3 -1.66 18.41 22.32
CA PHE A 3 -1.96 17.10 22.96
C PHE A 3 -2.32 15.96 21.99
N ILE A 4 -2.84 16.29 20.81
CA ILE A 4 -3.23 15.27 19.82
C ILE A 4 -1.99 14.75 19.11
N LEU A 5 -1.10 15.65 18.67
CA LEU A 5 0.07 15.33 17.86
C LEU A 5 1.25 14.76 18.66
N THR A 6 1.26 14.89 19.99
CA THR A 6 2.32 14.34 20.86
C THR A 6 2.10 12.89 21.27
N SER A 7 0.90 12.35 21.05
CA SER A 7 0.57 10.96 21.35
C SER A 7 0.08 10.26 20.09
N LEU A 8 0.82 9.23 19.65
CA LEU A 8 0.41 8.38 18.53
C LEU A 8 -1.01 7.87 18.73
N ARG A 9 -1.35 7.40 19.94
CA ARG A 9 -2.68 6.90 20.27
C ARG A 9 -3.75 7.96 20.02
N ASN A 10 -3.56 9.18 20.52
CA ASN A 10 -4.55 10.25 20.36
C ASN A 10 -4.64 10.72 18.90
N THR A 11 -3.51 10.78 18.18
CA THR A 11 -3.49 11.11 16.75
C THR A 11 -4.28 10.08 15.94
N VAL A 12 -4.06 8.78 16.19
CA VAL A 12 -4.77 7.68 15.51
C VAL A 12 -6.27 7.72 15.83
N ILE A 13 -6.66 7.89 17.10
CA ILE A 13 -8.07 8.00 17.50
C ILE A 13 -8.74 9.19 16.81
N ALA A 14 -8.10 10.36 16.82
CA ALA A 14 -8.64 11.55 16.15
C ALA A 14 -8.83 11.31 14.64
N GLY A 15 -7.89 10.62 13.99
CA GLY A 15 -8.00 10.21 12.59
C GLY A 15 -9.23 9.32 12.32
N PHE A 16 -9.46 8.30 13.15
CA PHE A 16 -10.64 7.44 13.03
C PHE A 16 -11.94 8.19 13.28
N VAL A 17 -11.99 9.07 14.29
CA VAL A 17 -13.18 9.90 14.57
C VAL A 17 -13.50 10.79 13.37
N LEU A 18 -12.49 11.46 12.80
CA LEU A 18 -12.68 12.28 11.60
C LEU A 18 -13.17 11.45 10.40
N ALA A 19 -12.62 10.25 10.21
CA ALA A 19 -13.07 9.34 9.14
C ALA A 19 -14.53 8.92 9.32
N VAL A 20 -14.97 8.63 10.55
CA VAL A 20 -16.37 8.32 10.86
C VAL A 20 -17.27 9.52 10.61
N VAL A 21 -16.86 10.73 11.01
CA VAL A 21 -17.61 11.96 10.72
C VAL A 21 -17.78 12.16 9.22
N LEU A 22 -16.71 11.99 8.43
CA LEU A 22 -16.77 12.07 6.97
C LEU A 22 -17.71 11.02 6.38
N LEU A 23 -17.69 9.78 6.90
CA LEU A 23 -18.62 8.73 6.47
C LEU A 23 -20.06 9.09 6.80
N LEU A 24 -20.34 9.61 8.00
CA LEU A 24 -21.69 10.04 8.38
C LEU A 24 -22.17 11.22 7.52
N MET A 25 -21.30 12.19 7.25
CA MET A 25 -21.61 13.28 6.31
C MET A 25 -21.95 12.71 4.94
N TYR A 26 -21.09 11.85 4.41
CA TYR A 26 -21.30 11.16 3.15
C TYR A 26 -22.68 10.47 3.12
N LEU A 27 -23.05 9.69 4.14
CA LEU A 27 -24.34 8.99 4.19
C LEU A 27 -25.56 9.93 4.29
N ASN A 28 -25.40 11.18 4.70
CA ASN A 28 -26.50 12.11 4.99
C ASN A 28 -26.57 13.32 4.05
N VAL A 29 -25.69 13.40 3.03
CA VAL A 29 -25.76 14.46 2.01
C VAL A 29 -26.99 14.22 1.13
N ARG A 30 -27.93 15.17 1.15
CA ARG A 30 -29.14 15.15 0.31
C ARG A 30 -28.75 15.20 -1.17
N GLY A 31 -29.22 14.23 -1.96
CA GLY A 31 -28.90 14.10 -3.39
C GLY A 31 -28.23 12.78 -3.77
N TRP A 32 -27.86 11.94 -2.79
CA TRP A 32 -27.52 10.54 -3.08
C TRP A 32 -28.79 9.69 -3.20
N ASP A 33 -28.98 9.17 -4.40
CA ASP A 33 -29.99 8.25 -4.92
C ASP A 33 -29.97 6.84 -4.29
N GLY A 34 -29.62 6.71 -3.00
CA GLY A 34 -29.72 5.44 -2.26
C GLY A 34 -28.57 4.45 -2.50
N ALA A 35 -27.55 4.82 -3.27
CA ALA A 35 -26.38 3.99 -3.55
C ALA A 35 -25.12 4.37 -2.74
N ALA A 36 -25.29 4.99 -1.56
CA ALA A 36 -24.19 5.56 -0.78
C ALA A 36 -23.07 4.52 -0.51
N LEU A 37 -23.38 3.25 -0.27
CA LEU A 37 -22.36 2.19 -0.11
C LEU A 37 -22.30 1.23 -1.30
N GLY A 38 -22.60 1.71 -2.51
CA GLY A 38 -22.58 0.95 -3.75
C GLY A 38 -21.17 0.68 -4.30
N HIS A 39 -21.10 0.15 -5.53
CA HIS A 39 -19.84 -0.23 -6.19
C HIS A 39 -18.76 0.86 -6.16
N ASN A 40 -19.13 2.10 -6.49
CA ASN A 40 -18.20 3.23 -6.56
C ASN A 40 -17.59 3.56 -5.19
N PHE A 41 -18.36 3.42 -4.10
CA PHE A 41 -17.85 3.60 -2.75
C PHE A 41 -16.79 2.56 -2.43
N TRP A 42 -17.07 1.27 -2.68
CA TRP A 42 -16.10 0.21 -2.42
C TRP A 42 -14.87 0.29 -3.32
N ALA A 43 -15.04 0.68 -4.60
CA ALA A 43 -13.93 0.91 -5.51
C ALA A 43 -13.00 2.02 -4.99
N PHE A 44 -13.58 3.07 -4.40
CA PHE A 44 -12.82 4.13 -3.72
C PHE A 44 -12.10 3.60 -2.46
N ILE A 45 -12.76 2.82 -1.61
CA ILE A 45 -12.13 2.21 -0.42
C ILE A 45 -10.96 1.32 -0.81
N PHE A 46 -11.12 0.43 -1.80
CA PHE A 46 -10.02 -0.43 -2.26
C PHE A 46 -8.88 0.36 -2.89
N ARG A 47 -9.16 1.46 -3.60
CA ARG A 47 -8.12 2.38 -4.09
C ARG A 47 -7.36 2.99 -2.93
N TRP A 48 -8.04 3.44 -1.89
CA TRP A 48 -7.39 3.98 -0.70
C TRP A 48 -6.54 2.92 0.00
N LEU A 49 -7.07 1.70 0.20
CA LEU A 49 -6.32 0.57 0.77
C LEU A 49 -5.07 0.21 -0.06
N HIS A 50 -5.18 0.25 -1.39
CA HIS A 50 -4.07 0.02 -2.29
C HIS A 50 -2.98 1.08 -2.13
N VAL A 51 -3.35 2.35 -2.12
CA VAL A 51 -2.40 3.46 -1.98
C VAL A 51 -1.69 3.39 -0.64
N ILE A 52 -2.39 3.20 0.48
CA ILE A 52 -1.74 3.13 1.81
C ILE A 52 -0.82 1.90 1.93
N SER A 53 -1.20 0.78 1.31
CA SER A 53 -0.38 -0.43 1.29
C SER A 53 0.89 -0.21 0.48
N GLY A 54 0.77 0.44 -0.68
CA GLY A 54 1.90 0.82 -1.52
C GLY A 54 2.85 1.78 -0.81
N VAL A 55 2.31 2.76 -0.07
CA VAL A 55 3.10 3.68 0.77
C VAL A 55 3.86 2.91 1.85
N MET A 56 3.24 1.94 2.54
CA MET A 56 3.93 1.10 3.51
C MET A 56 5.05 0.28 2.85
N TRP A 57 4.75 -0.36 1.72
CA TRP A 57 5.70 -1.25 1.04
C TRP A 57 6.92 -0.48 0.49
N ILE A 58 6.68 0.52 -0.33
CA ILE A 58 7.75 1.30 -0.98
C ILE A 58 8.42 2.24 0.03
N GLY A 59 7.69 2.77 1.01
CA GLY A 59 8.26 3.58 2.08
C GLY A 59 9.30 2.82 2.90
N LEU A 60 9.03 1.56 3.24
CA LEU A 60 10.01 0.69 3.92
C LEU A 60 11.17 0.32 3.01
N LEU A 61 10.92 0.10 1.71
CA LEU A 61 12.00 -0.13 0.73
C LEU A 61 12.98 1.05 0.68
N TRP A 62 12.45 2.28 0.66
CA TRP A 62 13.27 3.50 0.69
C TRP A 62 14.02 3.64 2.00
N TYR A 63 13.36 3.35 3.13
CA TYR A 63 14.03 3.31 4.43
C TYR A 63 15.21 2.33 4.42
N PHE A 64 15.05 1.11 3.91
CA PHE A 64 16.16 0.15 3.83
C PHE A 64 17.30 0.63 2.93
N ASN A 65 16.97 1.05 1.71
CA ASN A 65 17.97 1.33 0.67
C ASN A 65 18.71 2.64 0.88
N PHE A 66 18.01 3.68 1.34
CA PHE A 66 18.59 5.02 1.45
C PHE A 66 18.98 5.40 2.86
N VAL A 67 18.38 4.77 3.88
CA VAL A 67 18.59 5.15 5.29
C VAL A 67 19.32 4.04 6.05
N GLN A 68 18.76 2.85 6.18
CA GLN A 68 19.31 1.82 7.06
C GLN A 68 20.65 1.28 6.53
N ILE A 69 20.66 0.67 5.34
CA ILE A 69 21.83 -0.06 4.81
C ILE A 69 23.07 0.85 4.72
N PRO A 70 23.00 2.08 4.15
CA PRO A 70 24.18 2.95 4.03
C PRO A 70 24.72 3.46 5.38
N ASN A 71 23.92 3.44 6.44
CA ASN A 71 24.31 3.95 7.75
C ASN A 71 24.70 2.85 8.75
N MET A 72 24.41 1.57 8.48
CA MET A 72 24.77 0.46 9.39
C MET A 72 26.27 0.40 9.71
N GLY A 73 27.15 0.74 8.75
CA GLY A 73 28.60 0.75 8.96
C GLY A 73 29.09 1.88 9.88
N LYS A 74 28.29 2.93 10.09
CA LYS A 74 28.63 4.10 10.91
C LYS A 74 28.28 3.91 12.39
N ILE A 75 27.61 2.81 12.73
CA ILE A 75 27.09 2.55 14.06
C ILE A 75 28.10 1.71 14.85
N PRO A 76 28.43 2.06 16.12
CA PRO A 76 29.30 1.25 16.95
C PRO A 76 28.81 -0.21 17.05
N ASP A 77 29.73 -1.17 17.03
CA ASP A 77 29.38 -2.60 16.99
C ASP A 77 28.47 -3.05 18.13
N ALA A 78 28.65 -2.48 19.33
CA ALA A 78 27.82 -2.76 20.50
C ALA A 78 26.33 -2.38 20.30
N GLN A 79 26.04 -1.43 19.41
CA GLN A 79 24.69 -0.91 19.17
C GLN A 79 24.00 -1.54 17.94
N LYS A 80 24.77 -2.16 17.03
CA LYS A 80 24.22 -2.81 15.83
C LYS A 80 23.11 -3.84 16.11
N PRO A 81 23.16 -4.65 17.21
CA PRO A 81 22.09 -5.59 17.51
C PRO A 81 20.73 -4.94 17.75
N ALA A 82 20.67 -3.69 18.22
CA ALA A 82 19.40 -3.00 18.43
C ALA A 82 18.65 -2.80 17.10
N ILE A 83 19.38 -2.49 16.01
CA ILE A 83 18.76 -2.39 14.68
C ILE A 83 18.52 -3.77 14.11
N GLY A 84 19.55 -4.62 14.06
CA GLY A 84 19.49 -5.91 13.37
C GLY A 84 18.52 -6.91 14.01
N LYS A 85 18.33 -6.88 15.34
CA LYS A 85 17.49 -7.85 16.07
C LYS A 85 16.13 -7.32 16.50
N VAL A 86 15.91 -6.00 16.47
CA VAL A 86 14.63 -5.40 16.92
C VAL A 86 13.94 -4.63 15.80
N ILE A 87 14.62 -3.65 15.20
CA ILE A 87 14.01 -2.77 14.20
C ILE A 87 13.87 -3.48 12.85
N ALA A 88 14.94 -4.09 12.35
CA ALA A 88 14.95 -4.72 11.04
C ALA A 88 13.90 -5.85 10.92
N PRO A 89 13.75 -6.79 11.88
CA PRO A 89 12.71 -7.81 11.80
C PRO A 89 11.29 -7.24 11.77
N ALA A 90 11.02 -6.21 12.57
CA ALA A 90 9.72 -5.53 12.56
C ALA A 90 9.45 -4.83 11.21
N ALA A 91 10.45 -4.10 10.70
CA ALA A 91 10.34 -3.44 9.40
C ALA A 91 10.16 -4.46 8.25
N LEU A 92 10.88 -5.58 8.27
CA LEU A 92 10.75 -6.64 7.27
C LEU A 92 9.38 -7.32 7.32
N TRP A 93 8.80 -7.49 8.51
CA TRP A 93 7.43 -8.00 8.66
C TRP A 93 6.42 -7.07 7.96
N TRP A 94 6.51 -5.75 8.21
CA TRP A 94 5.63 -4.76 7.59
C TRP A 94 5.87 -4.64 6.08
N PHE A 95 7.12 -4.73 5.64
CA PHE A 95 7.49 -4.72 4.23
C PHE A 95 6.84 -5.90 3.49
N ARG A 96 6.89 -7.10 4.07
CA ARG A 96 6.27 -8.31 3.51
C ARG A 96 4.75 -8.17 3.35
N TRP A 97 4.07 -7.79 4.43
CA TRP A 97 2.62 -7.68 4.41
C TRP A 97 2.13 -6.46 3.64
N GLY A 98 2.91 -5.37 3.62
CA GLY A 98 2.69 -4.23 2.73
C GLY A 98 2.75 -4.65 1.26
N ALA A 99 3.72 -5.48 0.87
CA ALA A 99 3.80 -6.03 -0.48
C ALA A 99 2.56 -6.85 -0.84
N MET A 100 2.17 -7.78 0.02
CA MET A 100 0.98 -8.62 -0.19
C MET A 100 -0.28 -7.78 -0.31
N ALA A 101 -0.49 -6.86 0.64
CA ALA A 101 -1.65 -5.98 0.64
C ALA A 101 -1.69 -5.12 -0.62
N THR A 102 -0.56 -4.59 -1.08
CA THR A 102 -0.48 -3.78 -2.32
C THR A 102 -0.92 -4.58 -3.54
N ILE A 103 -0.43 -5.81 -3.70
CA ILE A 103 -0.82 -6.67 -4.84
C ILE A 103 -2.31 -7.03 -4.78
N VAL A 104 -2.77 -7.55 -3.64
CA VAL A 104 -4.17 -8.01 -3.50
C VAL A 104 -5.14 -6.86 -3.74
N THR A 105 -4.93 -5.73 -3.06
CA THR A 105 -5.80 -4.56 -3.23
C THR A 105 -5.67 -3.94 -4.62
N GLY A 106 -4.49 -3.96 -5.25
CA GLY A 106 -4.28 -3.44 -6.60
C GLY A 106 -5.01 -4.26 -7.67
N LEU A 107 -5.00 -5.59 -7.53
CA LEU A 107 -5.77 -6.49 -8.39
C LEU A 107 -7.26 -6.28 -8.19
N ILE A 108 -7.73 -6.09 -6.94
CA ILE A 108 -9.14 -5.76 -6.67
C ILE A 108 -9.51 -4.42 -7.31
N VAL A 109 -8.67 -3.39 -7.20
CA VAL A 109 -8.89 -2.10 -7.88
C VAL A 109 -9.01 -2.29 -9.39
N ALA A 110 -8.10 -3.04 -10.01
CA ALA A 110 -8.15 -3.31 -11.44
C ALA A 110 -9.42 -4.06 -11.86
N TRP A 111 -9.84 -5.03 -11.06
CA TRP A 111 -11.07 -5.80 -11.28
C TRP A 111 -12.32 -4.92 -11.14
N MET A 112 -12.41 -4.12 -10.07
CA MET A 112 -13.56 -3.23 -9.83
C MET A 112 -13.67 -2.08 -10.84
N ASN A 113 -12.58 -1.73 -11.51
CA ASN A 113 -12.56 -0.71 -12.55
C ASN A 113 -12.55 -1.32 -13.97
N TYR A 114 -12.79 -2.64 -14.08
CA TYR A 114 -12.97 -3.35 -15.35
C TYR A 114 -11.80 -3.22 -16.34
N TYR A 115 -10.55 -3.18 -15.84
CA TYR A 115 -9.35 -3.13 -16.69
C TYR A 115 -8.32 -4.23 -16.38
N ILE A 116 -8.68 -5.21 -15.53
CA ILE A 116 -7.73 -6.21 -15.04
C ILE A 116 -7.16 -7.10 -16.16
N LEU A 117 -7.97 -7.53 -17.12
CA LEU A 117 -7.51 -8.41 -18.20
C LEU A 117 -6.67 -7.61 -19.19
N GLU A 118 -7.11 -6.40 -19.51
CA GLU A 118 -6.44 -5.45 -20.38
C GLU A 118 -5.05 -5.11 -19.83
N ALA A 119 -4.94 -4.80 -18.53
CA ALA A 119 -3.65 -4.50 -17.91
C ALA A 119 -2.74 -5.73 -17.79
N LEU A 120 -3.26 -6.89 -17.36
CA LEU A 120 -2.43 -8.11 -17.23
C LEU A 120 -1.95 -8.63 -18.58
N THR A 121 -2.70 -8.41 -19.66
CA THR A 121 -2.31 -8.74 -21.04
C THR A 121 -1.51 -7.65 -21.73
N LEU A 122 -1.14 -6.57 -21.03
CA LEU A 122 -0.41 -5.42 -21.58
C LEU A 122 -1.13 -4.80 -22.81
N GLY A 123 -2.46 -4.73 -22.76
CA GLY A 123 -3.31 -4.21 -23.83
C GLY A 123 -3.52 -5.18 -25.00
N ALA A 124 -2.94 -6.38 -24.98
CA ALA A 124 -3.03 -7.30 -26.13
C ALA A 124 -4.47 -7.75 -26.43
N ILE A 125 -5.30 -7.94 -25.40
CA ILE A 125 -6.70 -8.38 -25.57
C ILE A 125 -7.59 -7.35 -26.27
N GLU A 126 -7.20 -6.08 -26.22
CA GLU A 126 -7.88 -4.96 -26.89
C GLU A 126 -7.07 -4.43 -28.10
N GLY A 127 -6.08 -5.19 -28.58
CA GLY A 127 -5.27 -4.82 -29.75
C GLY A 127 -4.40 -3.57 -29.54
N PHE A 128 -3.95 -3.33 -28.30
CA PHE A 128 -3.15 -2.18 -27.90
C PHE A 128 -3.85 -0.82 -28.08
N ALA A 129 -5.19 -0.82 -28.03
CA ALA A 129 -6.01 0.36 -28.27
C ALA A 129 -5.87 1.46 -27.20
N ASP A 130 -5.66 1.11 -25.93
CA ASP A 130 -5.52 2.07 -24.83
C ASP A 130 -4.09 2.06 -24.24
N PRO A 131 -3.28 3.10 -24.50
CA PRO A 131 -1.95 3.24 -23.91
C PRO A 131 -1.94 3.24 -22.37
N LYS A 132 -3.04 3.63 -21.73
CA LYS A 132 -3.18 3.59 -20.26
C LYS A 132 -3.06 2.15 -19.74
N ASN A 133 -3.72 1.20 -20.40
CA ASN A 133 -3.74 -0.21 -19.97
C ASN A 133 -2.36 -0.86 -20.12
N ILE A 134 -1.61 -0.45 -21.14
CA ILE A 134 -0.21 -0.84 -21.32
C ILE A 134 0.65 -0.28 -20.18
N ALA A 135 0.55 1.03 -19.92
CA ALA A 135 1.37 1.70 -18.89
C ALA A 135 1.11 1.16 -17.48
N ILE A 136 -0.16 1.00 -17.10
CA ILE A 136 -0.51 0.41 -15.80
C ILE A 136 -0.13 -1.06 -15.73
N GLY A 137 -0.28 -1.80 -16.84
CA GLY A 137 0.10 -3.21 -16.95
C GLY A 137 1.60 -3.43 -16.71
N ILE A 138 2.46 -2.58 -17.27
CA ILE A 138 3.92 -2.61 -16.99
C ILE A 138 4.17 -2.43 -15.49
N GLY A 139 3.55 -1.43 -14.87
CA GLY A 139 3.67 -1.19 -13.43
C GLY A 139 3.16 -2.37 -12.59
N MET A 140 2.04 -2.98 -12.98
CA MET A 140 1.48 -4.16 -12.32
C MET A 140 2.43 -5.36 -12.39
N TRP A 141 3.02 -5.64 -13.54
CA TRP A 141 3.97 -6.74 -13.70
C TRP A 141 5.26 -6.51 -12.90
N LEU A 142 5.82 -5.30 -12.92
CA LEU A 142 6.96 -4.96 -12.08
C LEU A 142 6.63 -5.16 -10.60
N GLY A 143 5.45 -4.72 -10.16
CA GLY A 143 4.95 -4.96 -8.81
C GLY A 143 4.81 -6.45 -8.49
N ILE A 144 4.19 -7.25 -9.35
CA ILE A 144 4.00 -8.69 -9.14
C ILE A 144 5.33 -9.42 -9.04
N ILE A 145 6.28 -9.12 -9.94
CA ILE A 145 7.63 -9.72 -9.93
C ILE A 145 8.35 -9.36 -8.63
N MET A 146 8.30 -8.09 -8.21
CA MET A 146 8.90 -7.66 -6.96
C MET A 146 8.25 -8.32 -5.75
N TRP A 147 6.91 -8.37 -5.68
CA TRP A 147 6.19 -9.07 -4.61
C TRP A 147 6.55 -10.55 -4.55
N PHE A 148 6.65 -11.21 -5.71
CA PHE A 148 7.07 -12.59 -5.81
C PHE A 148 8.47 -12.78 -5.22
N ASN A 149 9.40 -11.89 -5.56
CA ASN A 149 10.75 -11.90 -4.98
C ASN A 149 10.71 -11.72 -3.45
N VAL A 150 9.87 -10.82 -2.92
CA VAL A 150 9.71 -10.63 -1.47
C VAL A 150 9.23 -11.90 -0.77
N TRP A 151 8.19 -12.55 -1.28
CA TRP A 151 7.55 -13.67 -0.60
C TRP A 151 8.23 -15.02 -0.83
N PHE A 152 8.77 -15.25 -2.01
CA PHE A 152 9.29 -16.56 -2.40
C PHE A 152 10.82 -16.63 -2.51
N VAL A 153 11.51 -15.49 -2.52
CA VAL A 153 12.98 -15.46 -2.58
C VAL A 153 13.57 -14.86 -1.31
N ILE A 154 13.18 -13.63 -0.95
CA ILE A 154 13.74 -12.94 0.22
C ILE A 154 13.32 -13.66 1.50
N TRP A 155 12.02 -13.91 1.69
CA TRP A 155 11.52 -14.45 2.96
C TRP A 155 12.06 -15.85 3.33
N PRO A 156 12.14 -16.83 2.42
CA PRO A 156 12.74 -18.13 2.77
C PRO A 156 14.24 -18.06 3.10
N ASN A 157 14.90 -16.95 2.77
CA ASN A 157 16.34 -16.73 2.97
C ASN A 157 16.65 -15.63 4.01
N GLN A 158 15.66 -15.20 4.80
CA GLN A 158 15.83 -14.26 5.93
C GLN A 158 16.24 -14.97 7.21
#